data_AF-A0A4Y9ZGE0-F1
#
_entry.id   AF-A0A4Y9ZGE0-F1
#
_cell.length_a   1.000
_cell.length_b   1.000
_cell.length_c   1.000
_cell.angle_alpha   90.00
_cell.angle_beta   90.00
_cell.angle_gamma   90.00
#
_symmetry.space_group_name_H-M   'P 1'
#
loop_
_entity.id
_entity.type
_entity.pdbx_description
1 polymer ?
#
loop_
_entity_poly.entity_id
_entity_poly.type
_entity_poly.pdbx_seq_one_letter_code
_entity_poly.pdbx_strand_id
1 'polypeptide(L)'
;MRPDIQLLIHVLTARLGGWNFPDLDWVLERNRKTIIFCKTILLGFRVMVYLWLRAPSFPDRATCIHSYNSLNSVTYNTRTQELMLTPGSRLQIIIATDSLSQGVNAPDIHDVITMGQPTNPDEFFQRIGRAGRDCTVVTDAQGMMYVPASAHKTAREVLGLADENPSCREKKLPEMHDGIAQLLLAPCLRKEQDLLYDNPSSDPPCTCPLCASHPLLSCSIPCNCSGCVIDPGDIKPKPVNFFIEDPASMFVTRPRCLKAHEITVARQHLIEHCWTVWEAADEVKAALEPPELYLPDEMITVLLERFLALDEPSDLDSLLQLNPYAQKGRDQLWATIRNI
;
A
#
# COMPACT_ATOMS: atom_id res chain seq x y z
N MET A 1 -16.28 -13.82 -17.63
CA MET A 1 -15.58 -12.61 -17.12
C MET A 1 -16.52 -11.82 -16.19
N ARG A 2 -16.02 -10.91 -15.32
CA ARG A 2 -16.82 -9.99 -14.48
C ARG A 2 -16.92 -8.59 -15.12
N PRO A 3 -17.88 -8.32 -16.03
CA PRO A 3 -17.99 -7.05 -16.77
C PRO A 3 -18.40 -5.85 -15.91
N ASP A 4 -18.93 -6.13 -14.73
CA ASP A 4 -19.41 -5.19 -13.73
C ASP A 4 -18.30 -4.44 -12.97
N ILE A 5 -17.06 -4.95 -13.02
CA ILE A 5 -15.91 -4.34 -12.33
C ILE A 5 -15.16 -3.39 -13.26
N GLN A 6 -15.10 -2.09 -12.98
CA GLN A 6 -14.24 -1.18 -13.74
C GLN A 6 -12.76 -1.52 -13.52
N LEU A 7 -12.01 -1.74 -14.61
CA LEU A 7 -10.57 -2.04 -14.54
C LEU A 7 -9.74 -0.77 -14.69
N LEU A 8 -8.85 -0.51 -13.73
CA LEU A 8 -8.05 0.71 -13.68
C LEU A 8 -6.58 0.40 -13.39
N ILE A 9 -5.68 1.07 -14.11
CA ILE A 9 -4.24 1.09 -13.85
C ILE A 9 -3.82 2.54 -13.67
N HIS A 10 -3.23 2.84 -12.52
CA HIS A 10 -2.72 4.16 -12.19
C HIS A 10 -1.21 4.12 -11.99
N VAL A 11 -0.54 5.18 -12.44
CA VAL A 11 0.88 5.39 -12.15
C VAL A 11 0.98 6.14 -10.83
N LEU A 12 1.71 5.57 -9.87
CA LEU A 12 1.99 6.22 -8.59
C LEU A 12 2.83 7.48 -8.80
N THR A 13 2.43 8.55 -8.15
CA THR A 13 3.22 9.78 -8.06
C THR A 13 4.36 9.63 -7.05
N ALA A 14 4.16 8.81 -6.01
CA ALA A 14 5.14 8.51 -4.99
C ALA A 14 5.84 7.14 -5.20
N ARG A 15 6.97 6.92 -4.52
CA ARG A 15 7.67 5.63 -4.54
C ARG A 15 7.00 4.64 -3.59
N LEU A 16 6.81 3.40 -4.04
CA LEU A 16 6.32 2.29 -3.18
C LEU A 16 7.16 2.06 -1.92
N GLY A 17 8.46 2.39 -1.97
CA GLY A 17 9.38 2.27 -0.84
C GLY A 17 9.29 3.41 0.19
N GLY A 18 8.48 4.44 -0.05
CA GLY A 18 8.34 5.58 0.85
C GLY A 18 7.19 5.45 1.84
N TRP A 19 6.89 6.55 2.54
CA TRP A 19 5.81 6.66 3.54
C TRP A 19 4.65 7.55 3.09
N ASN A 20 4.72 8.11 1.89
CA ASN A 20 3.71 9.00 1.34
C ASN A 20 2.98 8.31 0.19
N PHE A 21 1.64 8.28 0.25
CA PHE A 21 0.78 7.66 -0.78
C PHE A 21 -0.40 8.58 -1.15
N PRO A 22 -0.15 9.82 -1.63
CA PRO A 22 -1.21 10.79 -1.93
C PRO A 22 -2.23 10.29 -2.95
N ASP A 23 -1.82 9.36 -3.82
CA ASP A 23 -2.71 8.72 -4.79
C ASP A 23 -3.83 7.87 -4.13
N LEU A 24 -3.75 7.62 -2.81
CA LEU A 24 -4.76 6.91 -2.02
C LEU A 24 -5.66 7.84 -1.19
N ASP A 25 -5.46 9.15 -1.22
CA ASP A 25 -6.22 10.09 -0.38
C ASP A 25 -7.73 10.00 -0.60
N TRP A 26 -8.15 9.78 -1.86
CA TRP A 26 -9.54 9.66 -2.24
C TRP A 26 -10.26 8.50 -1.53
N VAL A 27 -9.53 7.46 -1.08
CA VAL A 27 -10.11 6.31 -0.38
C VAL A 27 -10.76 6.73 0.94
N LEU A 28 -10.20 7.75 1.60
CA LEU A 28 -10.74 8.30 2.84
C LEU A 28 -12.05 9.07 2.60
N GLU A 29 -12.20 9.70 1.45
CA GLU A 29 -13.30 10.62 1.14
C GLU A 29 -14.56 9.94 0.61
N ARG A 30 -14.40 8.82 -0.12
CA ARG A 30 -15.52 8.20 -0.85
C ARG A 30 -16.48 7.37 0.01
N ASN A 31 -16.14 7.09 1.28
CA ASN A 31 -16.93 6.24 2.17
C ASN A 31 -17.28 4.87 1.53
N ARG A 32 -16.32 4.28 0.81
CA ARG A 32 -16.44 3.01 0.09
C ARG A 32 -15.63 1.94 0.79
N LYS A 33 -16.21 0.75 0.97
CA LYS A 33 -15.50 -0.39 1.56
C LYS A 33 -14.44 -0.88 0.56
N THR A 34 -13.17 -0.70 0.92
CA THR A 34 -12.00 -0.82 0.05
C THR A 34 -11.00 -1.82 0.61
N ILE A 35 -10.51 -2.73 -0.23
CA ILE A 35 -9.40 -3.63 0.11
C ILE A 35 -8.15 -3.15 -0.63
N ILE A 36 -7.05 -2.96 0.10
CA ILE A 36 -5.75 -2.57 -0.45
C ILE A 36 -4.77 -3.72 -0.25
N PHE A 37 -4.49 -4.47 -1.33
CA PHE A 37 -3.50 -5.53 -1.34
C PHE A 37 -2.09 -4.96 -1.48
N CYS A 38 -1.23 -5.33 -0.54
CA CYS A 38 0.19 -4.99 -0.52
C CYS A 38 1.03 -6.27 -0.59
N LYS A 39 2.08 -6.27 -1.42
CA LYS A 39 2.96 -7.43 -1.62
C LYS A 39 3.65 -7.89 -0.33
N THR A 40 4.00 -6.96 0.54
CA THR A 40 4.71 -7.24 1.79
C THR A 40 3.97 -6.63 2.97
N ILE A 41 4.16 -7.21 4.16
CA ILE A 41 3.61 -6.68 5.41
C ILE A 41 4.12 -5.27 5.68
N LEU A 42 5.41 -5.00 5.40
CA LEU A 42 6.00 -3.68 5.55
C LEU A 42 5.35 -2.63 4.64
N LEU A 43 5.07 -2.96 3.37
CA LEU A 43 4.35 -2.05 2.48
C LEU A 43 2.93 -1.78 2.99
N GLY A 44 2.22 -2.83 3.42
CA GLY A 44 0.90 -2.70 4.04
C GLY A 44 0.93 -1.81 5.28
N PHE A 45 1.95 -1.97 6.12
CA PHE A 45 2.14 -1.13 7.30
C PHE A 45 2.34 0.34 6.94
N ARG A 46 3.21 0.65 5.97
CA ARG A 46 3.45 2.03 5.50
C ARG A 46 2.17 2.68 4.96
N VAL A 47 1.41 1.95 4.15
CA VAL A 47 0.12 2.42 3.61
C VAL A 47 -0.89 2.64 4.74
N MET A 48 -0.97 1.73 5.71
CA MET A 48 -1.83 1.86 6.88
C MET A 48 -1.49 3.12 7.68
N VAL A 49 -0.22 3.33 8.04
CA VAL A 49 0.22 4.50 8.80
C VAL A 49 -0.11 5.79 8.07
N TYR A 50 0.15 5.85 6.76
CA TYR A 50 -0.17 7.01 5.93
C TYR A 50 -1.67 7.36 5.98
N LEU A 51 -2.54 6.37 5.70
CA LEU A 51 -3.98 6.57 5.70
C LEU A 51 -4.51 6.88 7.11
N TRP A 52 -3.95 6.26 8.15
CA TRP A 52 -4.33 6.50 9.53
C TRP A 52 -4.05 7.93 9.99
N LEU A 53 -2.88 8.47 9.65
CA LEU A 53 -2.50 9.84 10.01
C LEU A 53 -3.38 10.88 9.30
N ARG A 54 -3.84 10.57 8.08
CA ARG A 54 -4.68 11.45 7.27
C ARG A 54 -6.17 11.31 7.53
N ALA A 55 -6.61 10.16 8.03
CA ALA A 55 -8.00 9.94 8.38
C ALA A 55 -8.44 10.95 9.44
N PRO A 56 -9.66 11.51 9.36
CA PRO A 56 -10.20 12.31 10.44
C PRO A 56 -10.25 11.49 11.73
N SER A 57 -10.10 12.14 12.89
CA SER A 57 -10.16 11.45 14.20
C SER A 57 -11.56 10.93 14.54
N PHE A 58 -12.58 11.37 13.79
CA PHE A 58 -13.96 10.91 13.91
C PHE A 58 -14.50 10.54 12.52
N PRO A 59 -15.13 9.35 12.36
CA PRO A 59 -15.29 8.27 13.35
C PRO A 59 -13.95 7.65 13.79
N ASP A 60 -13.98 6.80 14.81
CA ASP A 60 -12.77 6.16 15.36
C ASP A 60 -11.99 5.40 14.27
N ARG A 61 -10.77 5.84 14.00
CA ARG A 61 -9.84 5.28 13.00
C ARG A 61 -9.66 3.78 13.20
N ALA A 62 -9.60 3.32 14.45
CA ALA A 62 -9.44 1.91 14.81
C ALA A 62 -10.61 1.03 14.37
N THR A 63 -11.78 1.62 14.11
CA THR A 63 -12.95 0.90 13.60
C THR A 63 -13.10 0.96 12.08
N CYS A 64 -12.45 1.93 11.44
CA CYS A 64 -12.59 2.20 10.01
C CYS A 64 -11.45 1.62 9.19
N ILE A 65 -10.23 1.56 9.75
CA ILE A 65 -9.01 1.16 9.05
C ILE A 65 -8.41 -0.05 9.77
N HIS A 66 -8.35 -1.18 9.09
CA HIS A 66 -7.79 -2.41 9.63
C HIS A 66 -6.66 -2.91 8.72
N SER A 67 -5.55 -3.36 9.31
CA SER A 67 -4.61 -4.24 8.61
C SER A 67 -5.13 -5.69 8.63
N TYR A 68 -4.71 -6.50 7.66
CA TYR A 68 -4.95 -7.94 7.67
C TYR A 68 -3.72 -8.65 7.14
N ASN A 69 -2.95 -9.26 8.04
CA ASN A 69 -1.73 -9.98 7.70
C ASN A 69 -1.44 -11.07 8.74
N SER A 70 -0.42 -11.87 8.49
CA SER A 70 -0.03 -12.99 9.36
C SER A 70 0.64 -12.59 10.69
N LEU A 71 1.05 -11.33 10.87
CA LEU A 71 1.58 -10.84 12.16
C LEU A 71 0.46 -10.46 13.13
N ASN A 72 -0.73 -10.11 12.62
CA ASN A 72 -1.88 -9.82 13.47
C ASN A 72 -2.34 -11.08 14.23
N SER A 73 -2.86 -10.90 15.44
CA SER A 73 -3.42 -12.00 16.20
C SER A 73 -4.60 -12.65 15.47
N VAL A 74 -4.80 -13.96 15.70
CA VAL A 74 -5.93 -14.69 15.11
C VAL A 74 -7.25 -14.03 15.50
N THR A 75 -7.40 -13.60 16.76
CA THR A 75 -8.60 -12.90 17.24
C THR A 75 -8.84 -11.59 16.48
N TYR A 76 -7.79 -10.81 16.22
CA TYR A 76 -7.90 -9.56 15.46
C TYR A 76 -8.29 -9.81 13.99
N ASN A 77 -7.70 -10.80 13.34
CA ASN A 77 -8.02 -11.15 11.95
C ASN A 77 -9.44 -11.71 11.83
N THR A 78 -9.86 -12.61 12.73
CA THR A 78 -11.26 -13.09 12.81
C THR A 78 -12.22 -11.92 13.00
N ARG A 79 -11.91 -10.99 13.92
CA ARG A 79 -12.73 -9.81 14.15
C ARG A 79 -12.85 -8.93 12.91
N THR A 80 -11.75 -8.75 12.18
CA THR A 80 -11.74 -8.01 10.92
C THR A 80 -12.64 -8.69 9.88
N GLN A 81 -12.59 -10.03 9.75
CA GLN A 81 -13.49 -10.78 8.86
C GLN A 81 -14.96 -10.63 9.25
N GLU A 82 -15.29 -10.71 10.54
CA GLU A 82 -16.66 -10.46 11.04
C GLU A 82 -17.15 -9.06 10.66
N LEU A 83 -16.29 -8.04 10.84
CA LEU A 83 -16.61 -6.65 10.48
C LEU A 83 -16.77 -6.47 8.97
N MET A 84 -16.04 -7.22 8.15
CA MET A 84 -16.20 -7.21 6.69
C MET A 84 -17.58 -7.75 6.28
N LEU A 85 -18.04 -8.82 6.95
CA LEU A 85 -19.30 -9.50 6.66
C LEU A 85 -20.52 -8.81 7.30
N THR A 86 -20.32 -7.99 8.32
CA THR A 86 -21.40 -7.29 9.03
C THR A 86 -21.92 -6.13 8.17
N PRO A 87 -23.20 -6.14 7.74
CA PRO A 87 -23.80 -5.04 6.99
C PRO A 87 -23.80 -3.74 7.80
N GLY A 88 -23.47 -2.61 7.18
CA GLY A 88 -23.41 -1.31 7.85
C GLY A 88 -22.28 -1.16 8.87
N SER A 89 -21.34 -2.11 8.91
CA SER A 89 -20.09 -1.97 9.66
C SER A 89 -19.36 -0.68 9.27
N ARG A 90 -18.71 -0.05 10.26
CA ARG A 90 -17.87 1.14 10.04
C ARG A 90 -16.55 0.83 9.35
N LEU A 91 -16.24 -0.45 9.16
CA LEU A 91 -15.03 -0.89 8.47
C LEU A 91 -15.06 -0.42 7.01
N GLN A 92 -14.13 0.48 6.69
CA GLN A 92 -14.01 1.10 5.37
C GLN A 92 -12.78 0.62 4.63
N ILE A 93 -11.62 0.56 5.27
CA ILE A 93 -10.35 0.28 4.60
C ILE A 93 -9.70 -0.95 5.22
N ILE A 94 -9.42 -1.95 4.39
CA ILE A 94 -8.71 -3.16 4.77
C ILE A 94 -7.37 -3.21 4.02
N ILE A 95 -6.25 -3.03 4.72
CA ILE A 95 -4.92 -3.15 4.14
C ILE A 95 -4.41 -4.57 4.35
N ALA A 96 -4.31 -5.35 3.28
CA ALA A 96 -4.08 -6.79 3.37
C ALA A 96 -2.85 -7.26 2.59
N THR A 97 -2.26 -8.35 3.04
CA THR A 97 -1.38 -9.16 2.18
C THR A 97 -2.17 -10.34 1.58
N ASP A 98 -1.50 -11.25 0.88
CA ASP A 98 -2.13 -12.44 0.29
C ASP A 98 -2.80 -13.37 1.30
N SER A 99 -2.59 -13.19 2.60
CA SER A 99 -3.33 -13.95 3.62
C SER A 99 -4.84 -13.70 3.58
N LEU A 100 -5.30 -12.57 3.04
CA LEU A 100 -6.74 -12.28 2.86
C LEU A 100 -7.30 -12.91 1.57
N SER A 101 -6.45 -13.45 0.69
CA SER A 101 -6.90 -14.01 -0.59
C SER A 101 -7.76 -15.26 -0.41
N GLN A 102 -7.69 -15.96 0.72
CA GLN A 102 -8.50 -17.15 0.96
C GLN A 102 -9.54 -16.89 2.06
N GLY A 103 -10.81 -17.19 1.78
CA GLY A 103 -11.86 -17.28 2.81
C GLY A 103 -12.75 -16.06 3.04
N VAL A 104 -12.51 -14.91 2.37
CA VAL A 104 -13.38 -13.73 2.54
C VAL A 104 -14.42 -13.61 1.41
N ASN A 105 -15.69 -13.56 1.83
CA ASN A 105 -16.86 -13.39 0.96
C ASN A 105 -17.75 -12.23 1.39
N ALA A 106 -17.17 -11.03 1.46
CA ALA A 106 -17.93 -9.82 1.71
C ALA A 106 -18.69 -9.39 0.44
N PRO A 107 -20.02 -9.20 0.50
CA PRO A 107 -20.83 -8.87 -0.67
C PRO A 107 -20.65 -7.41 -1.14
N ASP A 108 -20.27 -6.51 -0.23
CA ASP A 108 -20.33 -5.05 -0.38
C ASP A 108 -18.95 -4.38 -0.51
N ILE A 109 -17.95 -5.11 -1.02
CA ILE A 109 -16.64 -4.51 -1.35
C ILE A 109 -16.79 -3.68 -2.62
N HIS A 110 -16.51 -2.39 -2.51
CA HIS A 110 -16.63 -1.45 -3.61
C HIS A 110 -15.37 -1.40 -4.45
N ASP A 111 -14.23 -1.23 -3.78
CA ASP A 111 -12.95 -1.02 -4.46
C ASP A 111 -11.93 -2.07 -4.00
N VAL A 112 -11.17 -2.60 -4.95
CA VAL A 112 -10.02 -3.46 -4.67
C VAL A 112 -8.79 -2.88 -5.36
N ILE A 113 -7.79 -2.54 -4.56
CA ILE A 113 -6.56 -1.89 -4.97
C ILE A 113 -5.40 -2.86 -4.81
N THR A 114 -4.56 -3.00 -5.84
CA THR A 114 -3.27 -3.71 -5.75
C THR A 114 -2.14 -2.69 -5.78
N MET A 115 -1.33 -2.65 -4.71
CA MET A 115 -0.16 -1.78 -4.59
C MET A 115 1.09 -2.46 -5.17
N GLY A 116 1.58 -1.91 -6.27
CA GLY A 116 2.68 -2.47 -7.06
C GLY A 116 2.21 -3.47 -8.11
N GLN A 117 3.18 -4.06 -8.79
CA GLN A 117 2.92 -5.08 -9.81
C GLN A 117 2.68 -6.45 -9.14
N PRO A 118 1.57 -7.14 -9.46
CA PRO A 118 1.35 -8.51 -9.04
C PRO A 118 2.33 -9.45 -9.74
N THR A 119 2.45 -10.68 -9.23
CA THR A 119 3.39 -11.68 -9.75
C THR A 119 2.97 -12.15 -11.14
N ASN A 120 1.67 -12.26 -11.39
CA ASN A 120 1.07 -12.66 -12.66
C ASN A 120 -0.34 -12.05 -12.80
N PRO A 121 -0.96 -12.10 -13.99
CA PRO A 121 -2.31 -11.59 -14.20
C PRO A 121 -3.38 -12.26 -13.33
N ASP A 122 -3.23 -13.56 -13.05
CA ASP A 122 -4.19 -14.31 -12.23
C ASP A 122 -4.33 -13.69 -10.84
N GLU A 123 -3.21 -13.33 -10.21
CA GLU A 123 -3.20 -12.67 -8.90
C GLU A 123 -3.98 -11.35 -8.94
N PHE A 124 -3.82 -10.54 -9.99
CA PHE A 124 -4.59 -9.31 -10.17
C PHE A 124 -6.09 -9.61 -10.30
N PHE A 125 -6.47 -10.49 -11.23
CA PHE A 125 -7.87 -10.77 -11.53
C PHE A 125 -8.60 -11.48 -10.38
N GLN A 126 -7.91 -12.37 -9.66
CA GLN A 126 -8.45 -13.03 -8.47
C GLN A 126 -8.65 -12.06 -7.30
N ARG A 127 -7.75 -11.07 -7.13
CA ARG A 127 -7.91 -10.03 -6.11
C ARG A 127 -9.11 -9.15 -6.43
N ILE A 128 -9.16 -8.55 -7.62
CA ILE A 128 -10.25 -7.63 -7.98
C ILE A 128 -11.60 -8.33 -8.08
N GLY A 129 -11.64 -9.64 -8.36
CA GLY A 129 -12.88 -10.44 -8.37
C GLY A 129 -13.63 -10.48 -7.03
N ARG A 130 -13.05 -9.92 -5.97
CA ARG A 130 -13.70 -9.69 -4.66
C ARG A 130 -14.60 -8.46 -4.64
N ALA A 131 -14.38 -7.51 -5.54
CA ALA A 131 -15.22 -6.34 -5.67
C ALA A 131 -16.61 -6.72 -6.19
N GLY A 132 -17.63 -6.01 -5.71
CA GLY A 132 -19.02 -6.07 -6.14
C GLY A 132 -19.61 -7.47 -6.23
N ARG A 133 -19.32 -8.35 -5.26
CA ARG A 133 -19.86 -9.73 -5.29
C ARG A 133 -21.38 -9.77 -5.31
N ASP A 134 -22.02 -8.79 -4.67
CA ASP A 134 -23.43 -8.52 -4.84
C ASP A 134 -23.63 -7.26 -5.68
N CYS A 135 -23.95 -7.45 -6.96
CA CYS A 135 -24.20 -6.35 -7.90
C CYS A 135 -25.50 -5.58 -7.61
N THR A 136 -26.35 -6.05 -6.69
CA THR A 136 -27.51 -5.29 -6.20
C THR A 136 -27.13 -4.28 -5.12
N VAL A 137 -26.00 -4.52 -4.44
CA VAL A 137 -25.46 -3.65 -3.38
C VAL A 137 -24.40 -2.71 -3.94
N VAL A 138 -23.51 -3.23 -4.79
CA VAL A 138 -22.41 -2.47 -5.39
C VAL A 138 -22.58 -2.48 -6.90
N THR A 139 -23.00 -1.35 -7.46
CA THR A 139 -23.27 -1.22 -8.91
C THR A 139 -22.08 -0.68 -9.70
N ASP A 140 -21.07 -0.12 -9.02
CA ASP A 140 -19.94 0.58 -9.60
C ASP A 140 -18.60 0.07 -9.03
N ALA A 141 -18.45 -1.24 -8.94
CA ALA A 141 -17.26 -1.88 -8.40
C ALA A 141 -15.99 -1.52 -9.19
N GLN A 142 -14.86 -1.28 -8.50
CA GLN A 142 -13.60 -0.91 -9.15
C GLN A 142 -12.46 -1.87 -8.76
N GLY A 143 -11.70 -2.30 -9.76
CA GLY A 143 -10.48 -3.10 -9.61
C GLY A 143 -9.29 -2.29 -10.11
N MET A 144 -8.41 -1.89 -9.21
CA MET A 144 -7.32 -0.96 -9.48
C MET A 144 -5.94 -1.60 -9.25
N MET A 145 -4.97 -1.21 -10.07
CA MET A 145 -3.56 -1.48 -9.86
C MET A 145 -2.77 -0.17 -9.85
N TYR A 146 -2.00 0.07 -8.80
CA TYR A 146 -1.11 1.23 -8.68
C TYR A 146 0.33 0.79 -8.88
N VAL A 147 0.95 1.22 -9.99
CA VAL A 147 2.31 0.80 -10.35
C VAL A 147 3.28 1.99 -10.34
N PRO A 148 4.57 1.78 -10.04
CA PRO A 148 5.55 2.84 -10.19
C PRO A 148 5.72 3.21 -11.67
N ALA A 149 6.10 4.45 -11.97
CA ALA A 149 6.34 4.91 -13.34
C ALA A 149 7.36 4.03 -14.10
N SER A 150 8.32 3.43 -13.39
CA SER A 150 9.30 2.50 -13.96
C SER A 150 8.67 1.22 -14.51
N ALA A 151 7.49 0.80 -14.04
CA ALA A 151 6.84 -0.43 -14.46
C ALA A 151 6.51 -0.43 -15.96
N HIS A 152 6.06 0.69 -16.52
CA HIS A 152 5.77 0.80 -17.96
C HIS A 152 7.05 0.70 -18.81
N LYS A 153 8.17 1.20 -18.30
CA LYS A 153 9.48 1.05 -18.96
C LYS A 153 9.90 -0.43 -18.94
N THR A 154 9.81 -1.07 -17.78
CA THR A 154 10.09 -2.50 -17.62
C THR A 154 9.20 -3.35 -18.52
N ALA A 155 7.90 -3.04 -18.62
CA ALA A 155 6.97 -3.74 -19.50
C ALA A 155 7.40 -3.68 -20.97
N ARG A 156 7.85 -2.51 -21.46
CA ARG A 156 8.37 -2.38 -22.83
C ARG A 156 9.64 -3.19 -23.04
N GLU A 157 10.54 -3.20 -22.05
CA GLU A 157 11.78 -3.99 -22.12
C GLU A 157 11.48 -5.50 -22.18
N VAL A 158 10.56 -6.00 -21.35
CA VAL A 158 10.15 -7.41 -21.33
C VAL A 158 9.51 -7.84 -22.65
N LEU A 159 8.69 -6.98 -23.27
CA LEU A 159 8.05 -7.29 -24.56
C LEU A 159 8.94 -6.98 -25.79
N GLY A 160 10.20 -6.59 -25.60
CA GLY A 160 11.10 -6.26 -26.71
C GLY A 160 10.69 -5.00 -27.48
N LEU A 161 9.91 -4.11 -26.86
CA LEU A 161 9.43 -2.84 -27.40
C LEU A 161 10.27 -1.64 -26.93
N ALA A 162 11.45 -1.89 -26.35
CA ALA A 162 12.35 -0.85 -25.92
C ALA A 162 13.09 -0.23 -27.11
N ASP A 163 13.26 1.10 -27.11
CA ASP A 163 14.07 1.79 -28.12
C ASP A 163 15.50 1.24 -28.08
N GLU A 164 16.06 0.87 -29.23
CA GLU A 164 17.43 0.36 -29.36
C GLU A 164 18.44 1.41 -28.87
N ASN A 165 18.86 1.32 -27.62
CA ASN A 165 20.03 2.01 -27.11
C ASN A 165 21.21 1.02 -27.06
N PRO A 166 22.25 1.22 -27.89
CA PRO A 166 23.34 0.25 -28.08
C PRO A 166 24.39 0.26 -26.96
N SER A 167 24.03 0.61 -25.71
CA SER A 167 25.01 0.59 -24.61
C SER A 167 24.97 -0.75 -23.86
N CYS A 168 25.93 -1.60 -24.20
CA CYS A 168 26.29 -2.84 -23.51
C CYS A 168 26.31 -2.68 -21.97
N ARG A 169 25.55 -3.55 -21.31
CA ARG A 169 25.90 -4.35 -20.13
C ARG A 169 24.87 -5.46 -20.07
N GLU A 170 25.26 -6.70 -19.80
CA GLU A 170 24.36 -7.78 -19.40
C GLU A 170 23.61 -7.35 -18.13
N LYS A 171 22.58 -6.53 -18.29
CA LYS A 171 21.67 -6.19 -17.20
C LYS A 171 20.72 -7.37 -17.11
N LYS A 172 20.71 -8.03 -15.95
CA LYS A 172 19.70 -9.02 -15.60
C LYS A 172 18.34 -8.43 -15.99
N LEU A 173 17.62 -9.11 -16.89
CA LEU A 173 16.33 -8.63 -17.37
C LEU A 173 15.45 -8.38 -16.13
N PRO A 174 14.80 -7.21 -16.00
CA PRO A 174 13.94 -6.94 -14.87
C PRO A 174 12.83 -7.99 -14.79
N GLU A 175 12.61 -8.53 -13.59
CA GLU A 175 11.64 -9.61 -13.36
C GLU A 175 10.21 -9.04 -13.38
N MET A 176 9.51 -9.24 -14.49
CA MET A 176 8.09 -8.96 -14.68
C MET A 176 7.50 -10.04 -15.60
N HIS A 177 6.33 -10.54 -15.25
CA HIS A 177 5.62 -11.54 -16.04
C HIS A 177 5.06 -10.93 -17.33
N ASP A 178 5.18 -11.63 -18.46
CA ASP A 178 4.77 -11.15 -19.79
C ASP A 178 3.32 -10.66 -19.81
N GLY A 179 2.39 -11.41 -19.23
CA GLY A 179 0.99 -10.99 -19.11
C GLY A 179 0.75 -9.71 -18.30
N ILE A 180 1.60 -9.39 -17.31
CA ILE A 180 1.54 -8.10 -16.62
C ILE A 180 2.07 -6.99 -17.52
N ALA A 181 3.16 -7.26 -18.24
CA ALA A 181 3.69 -6.30 -19.21
C ALA A 181 2.66 -5.98 -20.30
N GLN A 182 1.95 -6.99 -20.80
CA GLN A 182 0.86 -6.87 -21.76
C GLN A 182 -0.27 -6.00 -21.19
N LEU A 183 -0.76 -6.29 -19.98
CA LEU A 183 -1.80 -5.50 -19.32
C LEU A 183 -1.42 -4.02 -19.13
N LEU A 184 -0.17 -3.75 -18.71
CA LEU A 184 0.32 -2.39 -18.50
C LEU A 184 0.38 -1.56 -19.78
N LEU A 185 0.58 -2.21 -20.93
CA LEU A 185 0.71 -1.55 -22.23
C LEU A 185 -0.57 -1.65 -23.09
N ALA A 186 -1.59 -2.33 -22.60
CA ALA A 186 -2.81 -2.59 -23.34
C ALA A 186 -3.64 -1.30 -23.56
N PRO A 187 -4.06 -1.02 -24.80
CA PRO A 187 -5.02 0.05 -25.08
C PRO A 187 -6.41 -0.20 -24.47
N CYS A 188 -6.72 -1.44 -24.13
CA CYS A 188 -7.97 -1.82 -23.48
C CYS A 188 -7.73 -3.00 -22.56
N LEU A 189 -7.86 -2.78 -21.24
CA LEU A 189 -7.62 -3.82 -20.23
C LEU A 189 -8.59 -5.00 -20.35
N ARG A 190 -9.83 -4.74 -20.77
CA ARG A 190 -10.84 -5.78 -20.99
C ARG A 190 -10.49 -6.69 -22.16
N LYS A 191 -10.15 -6.06 -23.29
CA LYS A 191 -9.71 -6.79 -24.48
C LYS A 191 -8.44 -7.59 -24.19
N GLU A 192 -7.51 -7.02 -23.41
CA GLU A 192 -6.30 -7.75 -23.01
C GLU A 192 -6.62 -8.91 -22.08
N GLN A 193 -7.54 -8.75 -21.13
CA GLN A 193 -8.02 -9.86 -20.30
C GLN A 193 -8.63 -10.98 -21.16
N ASP A 194 -9.42 -10.64 -22.18
CA ASP A 194 -9.96 -11.63 -23.11
C ASP A 194 -8.86 -12.39 -23.85
N LEU A 195 -7.82 -11.68 -24.31
CA LEU A 195 -6.68 -12.28 -25.00
C LEU A 195 -5.86 -13.19 -24.07
N LEU A 196 -5.61 -12.78 -22.83
CA LEU A 196 -4.82 -13.54 -21.86
C LEU A 196 -5.44 -14.89 -21.47
N TYR A 197 -6.78 -15.00 -21.53
CA TYR A 197 -7.51 -16.20 -21.13
C TYR A 197 -8.24 -16.88 -22.29
N ASP A 198 -7.94 -16.51 -23.53
CA ASP A 198 -8.59 -17.03 -24.74
C ASP A 198 -10.13 -16.97 -24.66
N ASN A 199 -10.68 -15.92 -24.05
CA ASN A 199 -12.12 -15.75 -23.94
C ASN A 199 -12.74 -15.45 -25.30
N PRO A 200 -13.93 -15.98 -25.61
CA PRO A 200 -14.60 -15.72 -26.87
C PRO A 200 -15.06 -14.26 -26.95
N SER A 201 -14.95 -13.66 -28.13
CA SER A 201 -15.44 -12.29 -28.41
C SER A 201 -16.97 -12.13 -28.24
N SER A 202 -17.69 -13.24 -28.24
CA SER A 202 -19.12 -13.33 -27.97
C SER A 202 -19.37 -14.55 -27.08
N ASP A 203 -19.85 -14.31 -25.87
CA ASP A 203 -20.29 -15.36 -24.94
C ASP A 203 -21.83 -15.39 -24.96
N PRO A 204 -22.46 -16.34 -25.68
CA PRO A 204 -23.91 -16.39 -25.77
C PRO A 204 -24.51 -16.64 -24.38
N PRO A 205 -25.60 -15.93 -24.01
CA PRO A 205 -26.18 -16.06 -22.68
C PRO A 205 -26.65 -17.50 -22.44
N CYS A 206 -26.37 -18.02 -21.25
CA CYS A 206 -26.89 -19.31 -20.82
C CYS A 206 -28.43 -19.26 -20.79
N THR A 207 -29.07 -20.27 -21.38
CA THR A 207 -30.54 -20.34 -21.52
C THR A 207 -31.22 -21.09 -20.37
N CYS A 208 -30.51 -21.42 -19.29
CA CYS A 208 -31.10 -22.11 -18.16
C CYS A 208 -32.06 -21.16 -17.39
N PRO A 209 -33.09 -21.69 -16.69
CA PRO A 209 -34.07 -20.84 -16.00
C PRO A 209 -33.46 -19.86 -15.00
N LEU A 210 -32.38 -20.26 -14.32
CA LEU A 210 -31.66 -19.43 -13.35
C LEU A 210 -30.92 -18.25 -14.01
N CYS A 211 -30.24 -18.48 -15.14
CA CYS A 211 -29.57 -17.42 -15.88
C CYS A 211 -30.57 -16.53 -16.63
N ALA A 212 -31.73 -17.06 -17.01
CA ALA A 212 -32.81 -16.26 -17.58
C ALA A 212 -33.43 -15.31 -16.54
N SER A 213 -33.51 -15.71 -15.27
CA SER A 213 -33.98 -14.83 -14.18
C SER A 213 -32.90 -13.88 -13.64
N HIS A 214 -31.62 -14.20 -13.86
CA HIS A 214 -30.47 -13.38 -13.50
C HIS A 214 -29.52 -13.24 -14.70
N PRO A 215 -29.90 -12.43 -15.70
CA PRO A 215 -29.06 -12.26 -16.89
C PRO A 215 -27.69 -11.70 -16.49
N LEU A 216 -26.64 -12.22 -17.12
CA LEU A 216 -25.29 -11.70 -16.95
C LEU A 216 -25.27 -10.23 -17.37
N LEU A 217 -24.57 -9.41 -16.59
CA LEU A 217 -24.30 -8.04 -16.97
C LEU A 217 -23.50 -8.03 -18.28
N SER A 218 -23.85 -7.14 -19.20
CA SER A 218 -23.08 -6.94 -20.41
C SER A 218 -21.88 -6.04 -20.16
N CYS A 219 -20.83 -6.19 -20.95
CA CYS A 219 -19.74 -5.22 -20.97
C CYS A 219 -20.26 -3.82 -21.29
N SER A 220 -19.70 -2.81 -20.64
CA SER A 220 -19.97 -1.40 -20.98
C SER A 220 -19.54 -1.12 -22.41
N ILE A 221 -20.41 -0.46 -23.19
CA ILE A 221 -20.13 -0.01 -24.55
C ILE A 221 -20.36 1.51 -24.59
N PRO A 222 -19.31 2.35 -24.76
CA PRO A 222 -17.89 1.98 -24.89
C PRO A 222 -17.28 1.43 -23.58
N CYS A 223 -16.14 0.73 -23.70
CA CYS A 223 -15.41 0.20 -22.54
C CYS A 223 -14.96 1.34 -21.61
N ASN A 224 -15.12 1.16 -20.30
CA ASN A 224 -14.83 2.16 -19.27
C ASN A 224 -13.49 1.93 -18.52
N CYS A 225 -12.64 1.02 -19.01
CA CYS A 225 -11.33 0.79 -18.40
C CYS A 225 -10.37 1.97 -18.61
N SER A 226 -9.35 2.11 -17.77
CA SER A 226 -8.39 3.23 -17.86
C SER A 226 -7.58 3.28 -19.16
N GLY A 227 -7.54 2.19 -19.94
CA GLY A 227 -6.94 2.18 -21.28
C GLY A 227 -7.85 2.82 -22.35
N CYS A 228 -9.16 2.71 -22.20
CA CYS A 228 -10.15 3.23 -23.15
C CYS A 228 -10.66 4.63 -22.76
N VAL A 229 -10.74 4.89 -21.46
CA VAL A 229 -11.12 6.19 -20.92
C VAL A 229 -9.86 6.80 -20.33
N ILE A 230 -9.29 7.76 -21.05
CA ILE A 230 -8.29 8.66 -20.47
C ILE A 230 -9.06 9.55 -19.51
N ASP A 231 -8.89 9.33 -18.21
CA ASP A 231 -9.54 10.14 -17.18
C ASP A 231 -9.12 11.62 -17.38
N PRO A 232 -10.04 12.56 -17.63
CA PRO A 232 -9.70 13.98 -17.69
C PRO A 232 -9.26 14.54 -16.33
N GLY A 233 -9.40 13.74 -15.27
CA GLY A 233 -9.09 14.05 -13.89
C GLY A 233 -7.65 13.81 -13.45
N ASP A 234 -6.66 13.90 -14.33
CA ASP A 234 -5.23 14.06 -13.98
C ASP A 234 -4.98 15.46 -13.35
N ILE A 235 -5.93 15.92 -12.53
CA ILE A 235 -5.77 17.02 -11.59
C ILE A 235 -4.81 16.47 -10.56
N LYS A 236 -3.51 16.64 -10.83
CA LYS A 236 -2.44 16.48 -9.85
C LYS A 236 -2.91 17.15 -8.56
N PRO A 237 -3.31 16.42 -7.51
CA PRO A 237 -3.40 17.06 -6.23
C PRO A 237 -1.99 17.60 -5.96
N LYS A 238 -1.87 18.90 -5.69
CA LYS A 238 -0.61 19.43 -5.19
C LYS A 238 -0.21 18.52 -4.04
N PRO A 239 0.99 17.92 -4.04
CA PRO A 239 1.41 17.11 -2.92
C PRO A 239 1.23 17.99 -1.68
N VAL A 240 0.31 17.59 -0.81
CA VAL A 240 0.27 18.12 0.54
C VAL A 240 1.52 17.50 1.15
N ASN A 241 2.60 18.27 1.10
CA ASN A 241 3.82 17.95 1.83
C ASN A 241 3.43 17.95 3.30
N PHE A 242 3.14 16.78 3.83
CA PHE A 242 3.49 16.53 5.21
C PHE A 242 5.01 16.56 5.24
N PHE A 243 5.55 17.72 5.61
CA PHE A 243 6.92 17.84 6.07
C PHE A 243 7.03 17.00 7.34
N ILE A 244 7.24 15.70 7.17
CA ILE A 244 8.31 15.08 7.93
C ILE A 244 9.53 15.55 7.16
N GLU A 245 10.11 16.67 7.59
CA GLU A 245 11.36 17.16 7.01
C GLU A 245 12.32 15.99 6.93
N ASP A 246 12.76 15.66 5.71
CA ASP A 246 13.92 14.82 5.51
C ASP A 246 15.07 15.52 6.24
N PRO A 247 15.56 15.01 7.38
CA PRO A 247 16.52 15.75 8.20
C PRO A 247 17.87 15.91 7.49
N ALA A 248 18.04 15.26 6.33
CA ALA A 248 19.18 15.44 5.44
C ALA A 248 19.16 16.77 4.66
N SER A 249 18.04 17.52 4.61
CA SER A 249 17.94 18.75 3.79
C SER A 249 18.27 20.06 4.52
N MET A 250 18.47 20.01 5.84
CA MET A 250 19.06 21.11 6.59
C MET A 250 20.48 20.74 7.02
N PHE A 251 21.42 21.66 6.80
CA PHE A 251 22.84 21.62 7.21
C PHE A 251 23.84 20.96 6.25
N VAL A 252 24.41 21.81 5.40
CA VAL A 252 25.72 21.62 4.76
C VAL A 252 26.81 21.77 5.83
N THR A 253 27.10 20.68 6.53
CA THR A 253 28.42 20.39 7.11
C THR A 253 28.42 18.92 7.46
N ARG A 254 29.07 18.07 6.65
CA ARG A 254 29.23 16.64 6.97
C ARG A 254 30.01 16.49 8.28
N PRO A 255 29.40 16.06 9.40
CA PRO A 255 30.17 15.66 10.56
C PRO A 255 30.88 14.34 10.23
N ARG A 256 31.88 13.98 11.04
CA ARG A 256 32.46 12.63 10.98
C ARG A 256 31.32 11.61 11.11
N CYS A 257 31.26 10.64 10.20
CA CYS A 257 30.30 9.54 10.29
C CYS A 257 30.94 8.36 11.04
N LEU A 258 30.10 7.60 11.76
CA LEU A 258 30.45 6.27 12.27
C LEU A 258 30.89 5.36 11.11
N LYS A 259 31.80 4.41 11.38
CA LYS A 259 32.19 3.38 10.39
C LYS A 259 31.03 2.40 10.19
N ALA A 260 31.00 1.71 9.06
CA ALA A 260 29.91 0.80 8.70
C ALA A 260 29.57 -0.25 9.78
N HIS A 261 30.58 -0.79 10.48
CA HIS A 261 30.34 -1.76 11.57
C HIS A 261 29.77 -1.09 12.84
N GLU A 262 30.21 0.13 13.16
CA GLU A 262 29.70 0.93 14.28
C GLU A 262 28.25 1.35 14.03
N ILE A 263 27.90 1.69 12.79
CA ILE A 263 26.51 1.98 12.36
C ILE A 263 25.61 0.77 12.60
N THR A 264 26.05 -0.44 12.22
CA THR A 264 25.25 -1.66 12.40
C THR A 264 25.00 -1.96 13.88
N VAL A 265 26.03 -1.84 14.73
CA VAL A 265 25.91 -2.08 16.18
C VAL A 265 25.02 -1.02 16.83
N ALA A 266 25.27 0.26 16.53
CA ALA A 266 24.46 1.36 17.06
C ALA A 266 22.98 1.26 16.64
N ARG A 267 22.71 0.89 15.38
CA ARG A 267 21.35 0.61 14.89
C ARG A 267 20.67 -0.49 15.69
N GLN A 268 21.39 -1.59 15.97
CA GLN A 268 20.85 -2.71 16.75
C GLN A 268 20.46 -2.26 18.17
N HIS A 269 21.32 -1.51 18.85
CA HIS A 269 21.03 -0.97 20.18
C HIS A 269 19.82 -0.01 20.20
N LEU A 270 19.66 0.82 19.15
CA LEU A 270 18.50 1.71 19.03
C LEU A 270 17.20 0.95 18.76
N ILE A 271 17.26 -0.14 17.98
CA ILE A 271 16.11 -1.03 17.78
C ILE A 271 15.75 -1.72 19.10
N GLU A 272 16.71 -2.28 19.83
CA GLU A 272 16.46 -2.93 21.13
C GLU A 272 15.88 -1.96 22.17
N HIS A 273 16.35 -0.71 22.17
CA HIS A 273 15.75 0.35 22.99
C HIS A 273 14.29 0.60 22.61
N CYS A 274 13.98 0.67 21.32
CA CYS A 274 12.61 0.84 20.81
C CYS A 274 11.67 -0.26 21.35
N TRP A 275 12.11 -1.52 21.29
CA TRP A 275 11.38 -2.66 21.86
C TRP A 275 11.22 -2.55 23.38
N THR A 276 12.27 -2.14 24.11
CA THR A 276 12.23 -1.99 25.57
C THR A 276 11.22 -0.92 26.01
N VAL A 277 11.17 0.22 25.31
CA VAL A 277 10.22 1.30 25.61
C VAL A 277 8.78 0.88 25.27
N TRP A 278 8.61 0.13 24.18
CA TRP A 278 7.32 -0.42 23.78
C TRP A 278 6.79 -1.45 24.78
N GLU A 279 7.63 -2.38 25.24
CA GLU A 279 7.27 -3.39 26.26
C GLU A 279 6.93 -2.75 27.62
N ALA A 280 7.57 -1.61 27.95
CA ALA A 280 7.30 -0.85 29.17
C ALA A 280 6.06 0.06 29.06
N ALA A 281 5.46 0.20 27.88
CA ALA A 281 4.23 0.96 27.69
C ALA A 281 3.01 0.15 28.18
N ASP A 282 2.00 0.85 28.71
CA ASP A 282 0.76 0.28 29.27
C ASP A 282 0.17 -0.83 28.38
N GLU A 283 -0.13 -2.00 28.97
CA GLU A 283 -0.53 -3.24 28.28
C GLU A 283 -1.72 -3.06 27.33
N VAL A 284 -2.60 -2.10 27.63
CA VAL A 284 -3.77 -1.78 26.79
C VAL A 284 -3.39 -0.96 25.54
N LYS A 285 -2.30 -0.18 25.58
CA LYS A 285 -1.79 0.63 24.46
C LYS A 285 -0.75 -0.11 23.62
N ALA A 286 0.12 -0.90 24.24
CA ALA A 286 1.13 -1.70 23.55
C ALA A 286 0.50 -2.71 22.56
N ALA A 287 -0.72 -3.18 22.83
CA ALA A 287 -1.46 -4.06 21.92
C ALA A 287 -2.02 -3.38 20.65
N LEU A 288 -2.05 -2.03 20.61
CA LEU A 288 -2.64 -1.24 19.52
C LEU A 288 -1.60 -0.36 18.79
N GLU A 289 -0.47 -0.07 19.42
CA GLU A 289 0.57 0.84 18.92
C GLU A 289 1.85 0.04 18.66
N PRO A 290 2.37 -0.04 17.43
CA PRO A 290 3.59 -0.81 17.14
C PRO A 290 4.86 -0.16 17.71
N PRO A 291 5.92 -0.95 18.00
CA PRO A 291 7.17 -0.44 18.56
C PRO A 291 7.79 0.65 17.67
N GLU A 292 7.68 0.53 16.35
CA GLU A 292 8.22 1.48 15.39
C GLU A 292 7.66 2.92 15.52
N LEU A 293 6.56 3.13 16.25
CA LEU A 293 6.09 4.48 16.60
C LEU A 293 7.00 5.19 17.60
N TYR A 294 7.65 4.43 18.50
CA TYR A 294 8.50 4.98 19.55
C TYR A 294 9.86 5.45 19.02
N LEU A 295 10.40 4.73 18.03
CA LEU A 295 11.62 5.13 17.33
C LEU A 295 11.62 4.60 15.87
N PRO A 296 11.03 5.35 14.91
CA PRO A 296 11.00 4.98 13.50
C PRO A 296 12.39 4.82 12.88
N ASP A 297 12.50 3.99 11.84
CA ASP A 297 13.75 3.73 11.11
C ASP A 297 14.41 5.00 10.56
N GLU A 298 13.62 5.98 10.13
CA GLU A 298 14.11 7.28 9.67
C GLU A 298 14.75 8.06 10.82
N MET A 299 14.14 8.05 12.01
CA MET A 299 14.72 8.68 13.20
C MET A 299 15.99 7.97 13.64
N ILE A 300 16.02 6.63 13.60
CA ILE A 300 17.25 5.86 13.86
C ILE A 300 18.35 6.27 12.87
N THR A 301 18.01 6.38 11.58
CA THR A 301 18.98 6.78 10.54
C THR A 301 19.55 8.18 10.82
N VAL A 302 18.69 9.13 11.17
CA VAL A 302 19.08 10.52 11.46
C VAL A 302 19.90 10.62 12.75
N LEU A 303 19.54 9.85 13.77
CA LEU A 303 20.32 9.73 15.00
C LEU A 303 21.72 9.18 14.72
N LEU A 304 21.84 8.19 13.84
CA LEU A 304 23.14 7.62 13.45
C LEU A 304 23.98 8.58 12.60
N GLU A 305 23.34 9.36 11.72
CA GLU A 305 24.01 10.40 10.93
C GLU A 305 24.52 11.57 11.79
N ARG A 306 23.77 11.90 12.85
CA ARG A 306 24.11 12.96 13.80
C ARG A 306 24.82 12.46 15.07
N PHE A 307 25.10 11.17 15.17
CA PHE A 307 25.52 10.51 16.42
C PHE A 307 26.72 11.20 17.09
N LEU A 308 27.71 11.59 16.29
CA LEU A 308 28.94 12.26 16.78
C LEU A 308 28.78 13.76 17.02
N ALA A 309 27.61 14.32 16.74
CA ALA A 309 27.26 15.72 16.98
C ALA A 309 26.24 15.88 18.12
N LEU A 310 25.93 14.78 18.84
CA LEU A 310 25.08 14.77 20.02
C LEU A 310 25.97 14.85 21.27
N ASP A 311 25.98 16.01 21.93
CA ASP A 311 26.82 16.29 23.10
C ASP A 311 26.01 16.37 24.40
N GLU A 312 24.75 16.81 24.31
CA GLU A 312 23.84 16.98 25.45
C GLU A 312 22.42 16.46 25.19
N PRO A 313 21.64 16.10 26.23
CA PRO A 313 20.28 15.60 26.06
C PRO A 313 19.35 16.54 25.28
N SER A 314 19.61 17.85 25.30
CA SER A 314 18.90 18.90 24.55
C SER A 314 19.02 18.74 23.04
N ASP A 315 20.09 18.12 22.54
CA ASP A 315 20.27 17.89 21.10
C ASP A 315 19.19 16.97 20.52
N LEU A 316 18.62 16.09 21.37
CA LEU A 316 17.49 15.25 21.00
C LEU A 316 16.19 16.03 20.87
N ASP A 317 16.01 17.18 21.53
CA ASP A 317 14.72 17.88 21.54
C ASP A 317 14.27 18.27 20.14
N SER A 318 15.21 18.77 19.32
CA SER A 318 14.97 19.11 17.92
C SER A 318 14.58 17.89 17.05
N LEU A 319 15.11 16.71 17.38
CA LEU A 319 14.87 15.46 16.65
C LEU A 319 13.56 14.78 17.07
N LEU A 320 13.21 14.90 18.35
CA LEU A 320 12.03 14.27 18.94
C LEU A 320 10.79 15.18 18.89
N GLN A 321 10.93 16.45 18.50
CA GLN A 321 9.83 17.44 18.51
C GLN A 321 8.58 16.96 17.76
N LEU A 322 8.77 16.22 16.67
CA LEU A 322 7.69 15.71 15.81
C LEU A 322 7.17 14.33 16.20
N ASN A 323 7.80 13.64 17.17
CA ASN A 323 7.38 12.32 17.62
C ASN A 323 7.04 12.33 19.12
N PRO A 324 5.75 12.50 19.48
CA PRO A 324 5.32 12.55 20.89
C PRO A 324 5.57 11.22 21.63
N TYR A 325 5.65 10.09 20.92
CA TYR A 325 5.94 8.78 21.52
C TYR A 325 7.41 8.68 21.93
N ALA A 326 8.32 9.18 21.09
CA ALA A 326 9.74 9.21 21.38
C ALA A 326 10.10 10.19 22.52
N GLN A 327 9.33 11.28 22.68
CA GLN A 327 9.54 12.23 23.79
C GLN A 327 9.34 11.59 25.16
N LYS A 328 8.40 10.64 25.28
CA LYS A 328 8.13 9.96 26.55
C LYS A 328 9.31 9.10 27.03
N GLY A 329 10.16 8.64 26.10
CA GLY A 329 11.35 7.84 26.36
C GLY A 329 12.68 8.61 26.23
N ARG A 330 12.65 9.94 26.12
CA ARG A 330 13.82 10.78 25.78
C ARG A 330 15.05 10.49 26.64
N ASP A 331 14.89 10.52 27.97
CA ASP A 331 16.03 10.37 28.89
C ASP A 331 16.65 8.97 28.80
N GLN A 332 15.81 7.95 28.56
CA GLN A 332 16.24 6.58 28.37
C GLN A 332 16.93 6.40 27.02
N LEU A 333 16.44 7.07 25.96
CA LEU A 333 17.06 7.09 24.64
C LEU A 333 18.45 7.76 24.70
N TRP A 334 18.56 8.87 25.43
CA TRP A 334 19.86 9.52 25.67
C TRP A 334 20.83 8.59 26.38
N ALA A 335 20.38 7.88 27.42
CA ALA A 335 21.21 6.90 28.12
C ALA A 335 21.67 5.76 27.19
N THR A 336 20.79 5.27 26.30
CA THR A 336 21.18 4.28 25.28
C THR A 336 22.24 4.83 24.32
N ILE A 337 22.07 6.06 23.82
CA ILE A 337 23.04 6.70 22.90
C ILE A 337 24.40 6.86 23.58
N ARG A 338 24.45 7.21 24.87
CA ARG A 338 25.69 7.35 25.65
C ARG A 338 26.42 6.03 25.94
N ASN A 339 25.73 4.90 25.81
CA ASN A 339 26.27 3.56 26.06
C ASN A 339 26.75 2.85 24.78
N ILE A 340 26.53 3.44 23.61
CA ILE A 340 27.00 2.97 22.29
C ILE A 340 28.39 3.57 22.00
#